data_AF-A0A0G0DJT0-F1
#
_entry.id   AF-A0A0G0DJT0-F1
#
_cell.length_a   1.000
_cell.length_b   1.000
_cell.length_c   1.000
_cell.angle_alpha   90.00
_cell.angle_beta   90.00
_cell.angle_gamma   90.00
#
_symmetry.space_group_name_H-M   'P 1'
#
loop_
_entity.id
_entity.type
_entity.pdbx_description
1 polymer ?
#
loop_
_entity_poly.entity_id
_entity_poly.type
_entity_poly.pdbx_seq_one_letter_code
_entity_poly.pdbx_strand_id
1 'polypeptide(L)'
;MKESGGGTASSQVTHNAWGWENGRTNFSSWEYAIETVGRTLKNNYITKGLITPEQIMTVYAPPQIYTGGKWAEDINSFFSQMETL
;
A
#
# COMPACT_ATOMS: atom_id res chain seq x y z
N MET A 1 0.66 -3.14 7.60
CA MET A 1 0.77 -3.03 6.13
C MET A 1 0.17 -4.25 5.47
N LYS A 2 -0.93 -4.09 4.71
CA LYS A 2 -1.67 -5.20 4.06
C LYS A 2 -0.79 -6.07 3.16
N GLU A 3 0.08 -5.47 2.37
CA GLU A 3 0.89 -6.14 1.34
C GLU A 3 1.97 -7.09 1.91
N SER A 4 2.35 -6.93 3.17
CA SER A 4 3.39 -7.74 3.81
C SER A 4 2.99 -8.29 5.18
N GLY A 5 1.70 -8.17 5.57
CA GLY A 5 1.27 -8.51 6.92
C GLY A 5 1.98 -7.69 8.01
N GLY A 6 2.24 -6.41 7.76
CA GLY A 6 3.01 -5.56 8.67
C GLY A 6 4.52 -5.76 8.61
N GLY A 7 5.06 -6.19 7.47
CA GLY A 7 6.50 -6.43 7.28
C GLY A 7 6.96 -7.84 7.68
N THR A 8 6.04 -8.72 8.08
CA THR A 8 6.34 -10.11 8.48
C THR A 8 6.64 -11.01 7.27
N ALA A 9 6.01 -10.74 6.12
CA ALA A 9 6.25 -11.47 4.88
C ALA A 9 7.37 -10.89 4.01
N SER A 10 7.87 -9.70 4.32
CA SER A 10 9.00 -9.10 3.61
C SER A 10 10.32 -9.60 4.18
N SER A 11 11.25 -10.06 3.33
CA SER A 11 12.65 -10.21 3.76
C SER A 11 13.17 -8.85 4.21
N GLN A 12 13.54 -8.72 5.49
CA GLN A 12 13.95 -7.43 6.08
C GLN A 12 15.12 -6.78 5.32
N VAL A 13 15.90 -7.58 4.59
CA VAL A 13 17.02 -7.12 3.76
C VAL A 13 16.57 -6.25 2.59
N THR A 14 15.34 -6.43 2.09
CA THR A 14 14.86 -5.73 0.89
C THR A 14 14.17 -4.41 1.20
N HIS A 15 13.79 -4.19 2.46
CA HIS A 15 13.01 -3.04 2.93
C HIS A 15 11.72 -2.81 2.12
N ASN A 16 11.16 -3.86 1.51
CA ASN A 16 10.01 -3.78 0.61
C ASN A 16 8.74 -4.36 1.26
N ALA A 17 8.13 -3.58 2.16
CA ALA A 17 6.90 -3.96 2.86
C ALA A 17 5.61 -3.71 2.06
N TRP A 18 5.71 -3.12 0.85
CA TRP A 18 4.58 -2.67 0.03
C TRP A 18 4.39 -3.51 -1.24
N GLY A 19 5.20 -4.55 -1.45
CA GLY A 19 5.13 -5.36 -2.67
C GLY A 19 5.55 -4.60 -3.94
N TRP A 20 6.42 -3.59 -3.80
CA TRP A 20 6.87 -2.75 -4.91
C TRP A 20 7.44 -3.60 -6.05
N GLU A 21 7.01 -3.32 -7.29
CA GLU A 21 7.30 -4.11 -8.49
C GLU A 21 7.06 -5.63 -8.32
N ASN A 22 5.94 -6.00 -7.68
CA ASN A 22 5.64 -7.39 -7.32
C ASN A 22 6.70 -8.01 -6.41
N GLY A 23 7.25 -7.22 -5.50
CA GLY A 23 8.27 -7.63 -4.52
C GLY A 23 9.69 -7.77 -5.08
N ARG A 24 9.94 -7.37 -6.34
CA ARG A 24 11.26 -7.53 -6.99
C ARG A 24 12.29 -6.48 -6.58
N THR A 25 11.81 -5.33 -6.08
CA THR A 25 12.69 -4.23 -5.72
C THR A 25 13.32 -4.45 -4.35
N ASN A 26 14.63 -4.26 -4.28
CA ASN A 26 15.40 -4.15 -3.04
C ASN A 26 15.75 -2.69 -2.80
N PHE A 27 15.10 -2.07 -1.81
CA PHE A 27 15.43 -0.71 -1.41
C PHE A 27 16.69 -0.69 -0.54
N SER A 28 17.43 0.42 -0.63
CA SER A 28 18.67 0.62 0.14
C SER A 28 18.43 0.79 1.64
N SER A 29 17.27 1.32 2.05
CA SER A 29 16.87 1.46 3.46
C SER A 29 15.35 1.59 3.59
N TRP A 30 14.84 1.47 4.83
CA TRP A 30 13.43 1.73 5.14
C TRP A 30 13.03 3.17 4.85
N GLU A 31 13.88 4.15 5.18
CA GLU A 31 13.62 5.57 4.96
C GLU A 31 13.46 5.85 3.46
N TYR A 32 14.36 5.32 2.64
CA TYR A 32 14.29 5.47 1.19
C TYR A 32 13.04 4.79 0.60
N ALA A 33 12.68 3.61 1.10
CA ALA A 33 11.47 2.91 0.69
C ALA A 33 10.20 3.72 1.04
N ILE A 34 10.10 4.21 2.28
CA ILE A 34 8.97 5.01 2.76
C ILE A 34 8.83 6.29 1.94
N GLU A 35 9.92 7.00 1.70
CA GLU A 35 9.90 8.23 0.89
C GLU A 35 9.44 7.93 -0.55
N THR A 36 10.00 6.88 -1.17
CA THR A 36 9.68 6.50 -2.55
C THR A 36 8.21 6.13 -2.71
N VAL A 37 7.70 5.27 -1.82
CA VAL A 37 6.31 4.84 -1.82
C VAL A 37 5.38 6.04 -1.54
N GLY A 38 5.72 6.86 -0.53
CA GLY A 38 4.93 8.04 -0.16
C GLY A 38 4.83 9.08 -1.28
N ARG A 39 5.96 9.41 -1.93
CA ARG A 39 5.98 10.31 -3.09
C ARG A 39 5.14 9.77 -4.23
N THR A 40 5.21 8.46 -4.48
CA THR A 40 4.43 7.86 -5.56
C THR A 40 2.94 7.88 -5.26
N LEU A 41 2.53 7.57 -4.03
CA LEU A 41 1.13 7.70 -3.61
C LEU A 41 0.63 9.13 -3.80
N LYS A 42 1.42 10.13 -3.38
CA LYS A 42 1.08 11.55 -3.56
C LYS A 42 0.89 11.91 -5.04
N ASN A 43 1.84 11.55 -5.89
CA ASN A 43 1.85 11.98 -7.29
C ASN A 43 0.84 11.23 -8.14
N ASN A 44 0.72 9.92 -7.96
CA ASN A 44 -0.08 9.08 -8.85
C ASN A 44 -1.54 8.99 -8.46
N TYR A 45 -1.87 9.24 -7.19
CA TYR A 45 -3.22 9.06 -6.66
C TYR A 45 -3.77 10.36 -6.05
N ILE A 46 -3.13 10.86 -4.99
CA ILE A 46 -3.67 11.97 -4.20
C ILE A 46 -3.77 13.26 -5.02
N THR A 47 -2.76 13.58 -5.84
CA THR A 47 -2.76 14.77 -6.71
C THR A 47 -3.84 14.70 -7.79
N LYS A 48 -4.35 13.50 -8.09
CA LYS A 48 -5.47 13.28 -9.01
C LYS A 48 -6.84 13.24 -8.30
N GLY A 49 -6.88 13.52 -7.00
CA GLY A 49 -8.11 13.52 -6.20
C GLY A 49 -8.53 12.14 -5.67
N LEU A 50 -7.71 11.11 -5.82
CA LEU A 50 -7.97 9.78 -5.24
C LEU A 50 -7.47 9.75 -3.80
N ILE A 51 -8.34 10.04 -2.84
CA ILE A 51 -8.01 10.27 -1.43
C ILE A 51 -8.59 9.23 -0.47
N THR A 52 -9.45 8.32 -0.93
CA THR A 52 -9.94 7.18 -0.12
C THR A 52 -9.37 5.85 -0.62
N PRO A 53 -9.31 4.80 0.24
CA PRO A 53 -8.92 3.47 -0.20
C PRO A 53 -9.74 2.95 -1.38
N GLU A 54 -11.05 3.18 -1.42
CA GLU A 54 -11.92 2.78 -2.54
C GLU A 54 -11.51 3.48 -3.84
N GLN A 55 -11.21 4.78 -3.78
CA GLN A 55 -10.76 5.54 -4.95
C GLN A 55 -9.40 5.05 -5.44
N ILE A 56 -8.45 4.82 -4.53
CA ILE A 56 -7.12 4.31 -4.85
C ILE A 56 -7.20 2.91 -5.45
N MET A 57 -8.07 2.04 -4.90
CA MET A 57 -8.29 0.67 -5.35
C MET A 57 -8.67 0.61 -6.84
N THR A 58 -9.43 1.59 -7.33
CA THR A 58 -9.84 1.61 -8.75
C THR A 58 -8.67 1.63 -9.73
N VAL A 59 -7.52 2.17 -9.29
CA VAL A 59 -6.29 2.26 -10.08
C VAL A 59 -5.29 1.19 -9.66
N TYR A 60 -5.10 0.97 -8.35
CA TYR A 60 -4.09 0.06 -7.83
C TYR A 60 -4.45 -1.41 -8.01
N ALA A 61 -5.73 -1.76 -7.79
CA ALA A 61 -6.23 -3.13 -7.88
C ALA A 61 -7.57 -3.18 -8.66
N PRO A 62 -7.60 -2.81 -9.96
CA PRO A 62 -8.84 -2.67 -10.73
C PRO A 62 -9.80 -3.88 -10.71
N PRO A 63 -9.31 -5.15 -10.71
CA PRO A 63 -10.20 -6.31 -10.61
C PRO A 63 -11.10 -6.29 -9.35
N GLN A 64 -10.64 -5.67 -8.27
CA GLN A 64 -11.37 -5.59 -7.00
C GLN A 64 -12.69 -4.80 -7.11
N ILE A 65 -12.81 -3.90 -8.10
CA ILE A 65 -14.07 -3.18 -8.39
C ILE A 65 -15.21 -4.18 -8.65
N TYR A 66 -14.90 -5.30 -9.30
CA TYR A 66 -15.89 -6.31 -9.72
C TYR A 66 -15.99 -7.51 -8.77
N THR A 67 -15.05 -7.64 -7.82
CA THR A 67 -15.00 -8.76 -6.86
C THR A 67 -15.32 -8.33 -5.43
N GLY A 68 -16.05 -7.23 -5.25
CA GLY A 68 -16.54 -6.79 -3.93
C GLY A 68 -15.57 -5.93 -3.11
N GLY A 69 -14.45 -5.48 -3.68
CA GLY A 69 -13.64 -4.43 -3.07
C GLY A 69 -12.79 -4.84 -1.86
N LYS A 70 -12.48 -6.14 -1.70
CA LYS A 70 -11.77 -6.69 -0.52
C LYS A 70 -10.50 -5.92 -0.16
N TRP A 71 -9.75 -5.45 -1.15
CA TRP A 71 -8.53 -4.67 -0.89
C TRP A 71 -8.81 -3.39 -0.09
N ALA A 72 -9.82 -2.61 -0.47
CA ALA A 72 -10.17 -1.38 0.24
C ALA A 72 -10.68 -1.68 1.66
N GLU A 73 -11.51 -2.72 1.81
CA GLU A 73 -11.97 -3.18 3.13
C GLU A 73 -10.81 -3.51 4.08
N ASP A 74 -9.81 -4.24 3.57
CA ASP A 74 -8.66 -4.63 4.39
C ASP A 74 -7.85 -3.40 4.82
N ILE A 75 -7.63 -2.45 3.91
CA ILE A 75 -6.94 -1.19 4.23
C ILE A 75 -7.70 -0.39 5.29
N ASN A 76 -9.03 -0.25 5.14
CA ASN A 76 -9.88 0.41 6.13
C ASN A 76 -9.82 -0.30 7.49
N SER A 77 -9.83 -1.64 7.51
CA SER A 77 -9.70 -2.41 8.76
C SER A 77 -8.38 -2.12 9.47
N PHE A 78 -7.27 -2.03 8.73
CA PHE A 78 -5.98 -1.62 9.32
C PHE A 78 -6.02 -0.18 9.85
N PHE A 79 -6.63 0.77 9.14
CA PHE A 79 -6.77 2.14 9.64
C PHE A 79 -7.56 2.18 10.94
N SER A 80 -8.73 1.54 10.99
CA SER A 80 -9.55 1.51 12.20
C SER A 80 -8.82 0.89 13.38
N GLN A 81 -8.05 -0.19 13.17
CA GLN A 81 -7.24 -0.79 14.23
C GLN A 81 -6.18 0.18 14.76
N MET A 82 -5.52 0.96 13.88
CA MET A 82 -4.52 1.95 14.27
C MET A 82 -5.12 3.15 15.01
N GLU A 83 -6.33 3.57 14.67
CA GLU A 83 -7.03 4.68 15.36
C GLU A 83 -7.48 4.30 16.77
N THR A 84 -7.60 3.01 17.06
CA THR A 84 -7.99 2.49 18.39
C THR A 84 -6.81 2.16 19.31
N LEU A 85 -5.57 2.42 18.88
CA LEU A 85 -4.35 2.30 19.69
C LEU A 85 -4.14 3.53 20.57
#